data_AF-A0A101CJL4-F1
#
_entry.id   AF-A0A101CJL4-F1
#
_cell.length_a   1.000
_cell.length_b   1.000
_cell.length_c   1.000
_cell.angle_alpha   90.00
_cell.angle_beta   90.00
_cell.angle_gamma   90.00
#
_symmetry.space_group_name_H-M   'P 1'
#
loop_
_entity.id
_entity.type
_entity.pdbx_description
1 polymer ?
#
loop_
_entity_poly.entity_id
_entity_poly.type
_entity_poly.pdbx_seq_one_letter_code
_entity_poly.pdbx_strand_id
1 'polypeptide(L)' 'MNNIQDEFQVLKEELKKLNIDVQKVVKVGNGSMDFHEVFYRSPRYDDVRTVYVQRHTLDHLIEKFKDAYK' A
#
# COMPACT_ATOMS: atom_id res chain seq x y z
N MET A 1 -20.98 4.38 -1.59
CA MET A 1 -20.48 3.32 -0.69
C MET A 1 -19.08 2.97 -1.19
N ASN A 2 -18.03 3.59 -0.63
CA ASN A 2 -16.65 3.25 -1.00
C ASN A 2 -16.27 2.00 -0.21
N ASN A 3 -16.24 0.86 -0.88
CA ASN A 3 -15.77 -0.38 -0.28
C ASN A 3 -14.27 -0.21 0.03
N ILE A 4 -13.79 -0.84 1.10
CA ILE A 4 -12.35 -0.88 1.44
C ILE A 4 -11.49 -1.35 0.24
N GLN A 5 -12.06 -2.15 -0.67
CA GLN A 5 -11.43 -2.54 -1.92
C GLN A 5 -11.07 -1.36 -2.83
N ASP A 6 -11.89 -0.31 -2.87
CA ASP A 6 -11.71 0.83 -3.77
C ASP A 6 -10.47 1.67 -3.40
N GLU A 7 -10.23 1.87 -2.09
CA GLU A 7 -9.10 2.68 -1.62
C GLU A 7 -7.74 2.01 -1.85
N PHE A 8 -7.65 0.70 -1.59
CA PHE A 8 -6.43 -0.04 -1.90
C PHE A 8 -6.25 -0.24 -3.40
N GLN A 9 -7.30 -0.14 -4.21
CA GLN A 9 -7.18 -0.17 -5.66
C GLN A 9 -6.42 1.07 -6.17
N VAL A 10 -6.74 2.26 -5.65
CA VAL A 10 -5.99 3.49 -5.97
C VAL A 10 -4.51 3.35 -5.58
N LEU A 11 -4.22 2.83 -4.38
CA LEU A 11 -2.84 2.54 -3.97
C LEU A 11 -2.12 1.64 -4.99
N LYS A 12 -2.75 0.54 -5.42
CA LYS A 12 -2.16 -0.38 -6.41
C LYS A 12 -1.87 0.30 -7.73
N GLU A 13 -2.81 1.09 -8.24
CA GLU A 13 -2.65 1.79 -9.52
C GLU A 13 -1.53 2.84 -9.47
N GLU A 14 -1.44 3.60 -8.39
CA GLU A 14 -0.39 4.62 -8.22
C GLU A 14 0.99 3.99 -8.04
N LEU A 15 1.12 2.92 -7.26
CA LEU A 15 2.39 2.19 -7.09
C LEU A 15 2.83 1.53 -8.40
N LYS A 16 1.89 1.01 -9.19
CA LYS A 16 2.19 0.40 -10.50
C LYS A 16 2.82 1.39 -11.47
N LYS A 17 2.43 2.67 -11.43
CA LYS A 17 3.08 3.75 -12.22
C LYS A 17 4.55 3.95 -11.86
N LEU A 18 4.97 3.52 -10.66
CA LEU A 18 6.35 3.57 -10.17
C LEU A 18 7.09 2.23 -10.39
N ASN A 19 6.55 1.31 -11.19
CA ASN A 19 7.01 -0.07 -11.34
C ASN A 19 6.98 -0.89 -10.03
N ILE A 20 6.16 -0.49 -9.06
CA ILE A 20 5.98 -1.22 -7.80
C ILE A 20 4.71 -2.07 -7.90
N ASP A 21 4.85 -3.37 -7.68
CA ASP A 21 3.73 -4.32 -7.76
C ASP A 21 3.26 -4.75 -6.36
N VAL A 22 2.00 -4.47 -6.04
CA VAL A 22 1.40 -4.81 -4.75
C VAL A 22 0.83 -6.23 -4.81
N GLN A 23 1.48 -7.15 -4.11
CA GLN A 23 1.16 -8.57 -4.10
C GLN A 23 -0.05 -8.90 -3.22
N LYS A 24 -0.07 -8.32 -2.01
CA LYS A 24 -1.04 -8.70 -0.98
C LYS A 24 -1.31 -7.54 -0.04
N VAL A 25 -2.53 -7.44 0.43
CA VAL A 25 -2.92 -6.55 1.52
C VAL A 25 -3.60 -7.39 2.60
N VAL A 26 -3.15 -7.30 3.84
CA VAL A 26 -3.68 -8.07 4.96
C VAL A 26 -4.10 -7.10 6.06
N LYS A 27 -5.34 -7.20 6.52
CA LYS A 27 -5.77 -6.47 7.72
C LYS A 27 -5.07 -7.07 8.94
N VAL A 28 -4.38 -6.23 9.71
CA VAL A 28 -3.63 -6.62 10.91
C VAL A 28 -4.19 -5.87 12.11
N GLY A 29 -4.62 -6.62 13.14
CA GLY A 29 -5.11 -6.07 14.41
C GLY A 29 -6.31 -6.81 15.00
N ASN A 30 -6.45 -6.74 16.32
CA ASN A 30 -7.60 -7.28 17.06
C ASN A 30 -8.62 -6.16 17.35
N GLY A 31 -9.85 -6.32 16.87
CA GLY A 31 -11.06 -5.70 17.45
C GLY A 31 -11.40 -4.23 17.13
N SER A 32 -10.50 -3.37 16.64
CA SER A 32 -10.86 -1.97 16.31
C SER A 32 -9.91 -1.23 15.36
N MET A 33 -8.74 -1.78 15.05
CA MET A 33 -7.74 -1.06 14.25
C MET A 33 -7.89 -1.36 12.75
N ASP A 34 -7.99 -0.31 11.94
CA ASP A 34 -7.96 -0.38 10.47
C ASP A 34 -6.52 -0.32 9.92
N PHE A 35 -5.67 -1.14 10.53
CA PHE A 35 -4.29 -1.32 10.11
C PHE A 35 -4.20 -2.41 9.05
N HIS A 36 -3.39 -2.16 8.03
CA HIS A 36 -3.17 -3.07 6.92
C HIS A 36 -1.67 -3.19 6.67
N GLU A 37 -1.24 -4.42 6.40
CA GLU A 37 0.09 -4.73 5.92
C GLU A 37 0.03 -4.92 4.41
N VAL A 38 0.78 -4.09 3.69
CA VAL A 38 0.85 -4.10 2.23
C VAL A 38 2.18 -4.71 1.81
N PHE A 39 2.10 -5.84 1.12
CA PHE A 39 3.25 -6.53 0.54
C PHE A 39 3.44 -6.08 -0.90
N TYR A 40 4.64 -5.63 -1.24
CA TYR A 40 4.96 -5.09 -2.56
C TYR A 40 6.35 -5.52 -3.04
N ARG A 41 6.51 -5.64 -4.35
CA ARG A 41 7.80 -5.80 -5.02
C ARG A 41 8.15 -4.48 -5.69
N SER A 42 9.38 -4.02 -5.49
CA SER A 42 9.88 -2.77 -6.04
C SER A 42 11.10 -3.05 -6.91
N PRO A 43 11.38 -2.26 -7.95
CA PRO A 43 12.55 -2.44 -8.80
C PRO A 43 13.87 -2.18 -8.06
N ARG A 44 13.82 -1.63 -6.83
CA ARG A 44 15.00 -1.36 -6.00
C ARG A 44 15.41 -2.53 -5.10
N TYR A 45 14.57 -3.54 -4.96
CA TYR A 45 14.79 -4.66 -4.04
C TYR A 45 14.48 -5.99 -4.74
N ASP A 46 15.33 -6.99 -4.56
CA ASP A 46 15.09 -8.32 -5.12
C ASP A 46 13.94 -9.07 -4.42
N ASP A 47 13.73 -8.77 -3.13
CA ASP A 47 12.73 -9.41 -2.28
C ASP A 47 11.42 -8.62 -2.14
N VAL A 48 10.35 -9.34 -1.78
CA VAL A 48 9.07 -8.72 -1.40
C VAL A 48 9.25 -7.95 -0.09
N ARG A 49 8.91 -6.66 -0.13
CA ARG A 49 8.91 -5.78 1.04
C ARG A 49 7.49 -5.60 1.55
N THR A 50 7.37 -5.19 2.81
CA THR A 50 6.09 -4.92 3.45
C THR A 50 6.10 -3.51 4.05
N VAL A 51 4.93 -2.88 4.11
CA VAL A 51 4.72 -1.64 4.84
C VAL A 51 3.38 -1.69 5.56
N TYR A 52 3.36 -1.15 6.77
CA TYR A 52 2.14 -1.01 7.55
C TYR A 52 1.51 0.35 7.31
N VAL A 53 0.20 0.36 7.08
CA VAL A 53 -0.56 1.58 6.80
C VAL A 53 -1.92 1.52 7.47
N GLN A 54 -2.36 2.65 7.99
CA GLN A 54 -3.74 2.80 8.43
C GLN A 54 -4.58 3.23 7.22
N ARG A 55 -5.80 2.71 7.11
CA ARG A 55 -6.70 2.98 5.97
C ARG A 55 -6.81 4.49 5.63
N HIS A 56 -7.08 5.31 6.64
CA HIS A 56 -7.22 6.77 6.50
C HIS A 56 -5.93 7.53 6.15
N THR A 57 -4.77 6.88 6.14
CA THR A 57 -3.47 7.50 5.81
C THR A 57 -2.91 6.96 4.49
N LEU A 58 -3.73 6.34 3.64
CA LEU A 58 -3.29 5.75 2.37
C LEU A 58 -2.73 6.80 1.39
N ASP A 59 -3.36 7.97 1.29
CA ASP A 59 -2.89 9.04 0.41
C ASP A 59 -1.48 9.50 0.79
N HIS A 60 -1.24 9.66 2.09
CA HIS A 60 0.08 10.01 2.61
C HIS A 60 1.13 8.92 2.34
N LEU A 61 0.74 7.65 2.32
CA LEU A 61 1.63 6.56 1.91
C LEU A 61 1.99 6.68 0.42
N ILE A 62 1.01 6.96 -0.44
CA ILE A 62 1.23 7.13 -1.89
C ILE A 62 2.22 8.26 -2.15
N GLU A 63 2.05 9.41 -1.48
CA GLU A 63 2.98 10.55 -1.58
C GLU A 63 4.41 10.15 -1.20
N LYS A 64 4.59 9.42 -0.10
CA LYS A 64 5.91 8.91 0.31
C LYS A 64 6.55 8.00 -0.74
N PHE A 65 5.77 7.13 -1.38
CA PHE A 65 6.28 6.32 -2.49
C PHE A 65 6.68 7.18 -3.69
N LYS A 66 5.86 8.18 -4.07
CA LYS A 66 6.20 9.09 -5.17
C LYS A 66 7.48 9.88 -4.91
N ASP A 67 7.65 10.39 -3.69
CA ASP A 67 8.85 11.14 -3.32
C ASP A 67 10.09 10.26 -3.21
N ALA A 68 9.93 9.04 -2.68
CA ALA A 68 11.05 8.10 -2.60
C ALA A 68 11.51 7.62 -3.99
N TYR A 69 10.60 7.49 -4.95
CA TYR A 69 10.85 6.93 -6.29
C TYR A 69 10.95 7.97 -7.42
N LYS A 70 11.02 9.27 -7.06
CA LYS A 70 11.53 10.31 -7.96
C LYS A 70 12.95 10.02 -8.45
#